data_AF-A0A833UAQ8-F1
#
_entry.id   AF-A0A833UAQ8-F1
#
_cell.length_a   1.000
_cell.length_b   1.000
_cell.length_c   1.000
_cell.angle_alpha   90.00
_cell.angle_beta   90.00
_cell.angle_gamma   90.00
#
_symmetry.space_group_name_H-M   'P 1'
#
loop_
_entity.id
_entity.type
_entity.pdbx_description
1 polymer ?
#
loop_
_entity_poly.entity_id
_entity_poly.type
_entity_poly.pdbx_seq_one_letter_code
_entity_poly.pdbx_strand_id
1 'polypeptide(L)'
;MSNSKKIHNSKICDITDFFVAHPEAKYLDAQDVITDLLDSAKHISFATWNCFDSDKKLTVSDEVVASLVYEVRSKLEMIEKILPMAFQSEGV
;
A
#
# COMPACT_ATOMS: atom_id res chain seq x y z
N MET A 1 -13.54 -23.99 30.90
CA MET A 1 -13.39 -23.57 29.50
C MET A 1 -12.41 -22.42 29.47
N SER A 2 -11.17 -22.67 29.06
CA SER A 2 -10.12 -21.65 29.03
C SER A 2 -10.39 -20.70 27.86
N ASN A 3 -10.76 -19.46 28.15
CA ASN A 3 -11.07 -18.44 27.16
C ASN A 3 -9.73 -17.87 26.64
N SER A 4 -9.09 -18.56 25.71
CA SER A 4 -7.90 -18.06 25.03
C SER A 4 -8.31 -16.94 24.08
N LYS A 5 -8.42 -15.70 24.59
CA LYS A 5 -8.45 -14.52 23.72
C LYS A 5 -7.14 -14.52 22.95
N LYS A 6 -7.17 -14.94 21.67
CA LYS A 6 -6.04 -14.79 20.74
C LYS A 6 -5.58 -13.34 20.86
N ILE A 7 -4.32 -13.13 21.25
CA ILE A 7 -3.70 -11.82 21.24
C ILE A 7 -3.74 -11.36 19.78
N HIS A 8 -4.61 -10.39 19.48
CA HIS A 8 -4.71 -9.82 18.14
C HIS A 8 -3.42 -9.06 17.87
N ASN A 9 -2.58 -9.62 17.01
CA ASN A 9 -1.34 -8.99 16.61
C ASN A 9 -1.64 -8.10 15.40
N SER A 10 -1.81 -6.80 15.65
CA SER A 10 -2.11 -5.81 14.62
C SER A 10 -1.07 -5.77 13.50
N LYS A 11 0.17 -6.22 13.75
CA LYS A 11 1.20 -6.35 12.72
C LYS A 11 0.92 -7.49 11.74
N ILE A 12 0.29 -8.58 12.20
CA ILE A 12 -0.13 -9.72 11.34
C ILE A 12 -1.45 -9.40 10.61
N CYS A 13 -1.91 -8.15 10.61
CA CYS A 13 -3.05 -7.73 9.81
C CYS A 13 -2.67 -6.66 8.78
N ASP A 14 -1.38 -6.37 8.63
CA ASP A 14 -0.90 -5.49 7.59
C ASP A 14 -0.99 -6.21 6.24
N ILE A 15 -1.78 -5.65 5.32
CA ILE A 15 -1.99 -6.23 3.99
C ILE A 15 -0.68 -6.38 3.21
N THR A 16 0.31 -5.53 3.50
CA THR A 16 1.63 -5.60 2.88
C THR A 16 2.36 -6.89 3.25
N ASP A 17 2.17 -7.41 4.47
CA ASP A 17 2.81 -8.64 4.96
C ASP A 17 2.20 -9.92 4.35
N PHE A 18 0.99 -9.82 3.77
CA PHE A 18 0.36 -10.91 3.02
C PHE A 18 0.43 -10.75 1.51
N PHE A 19 1.01 -9.65 1.02
CA PHE A 19 1.13 -9.46 -0.41
C PHE A 19 2.20 -10.41 -0.98
N VAL A 20 1.73 -11.40 -1.72
CA VAL A 20 2.56 -12.41 -2.39
C VAL A 20 2.12 -12.50 -3.84
N ALA A 21 3.06 -12.35 -4.77
CA ALA A 21 2.78 -12.53 -6.18
C ALA A 21 2.33 -13.96 -6.48
N HIS A 22 1.44 -14.13 -7.45
CA HIS A 22 0.99 -15.45 -7.87
C HIS A 22 2.19 -16.23 -8.48
N PRO A 23 2.32 -17.56 -8.25
CA PRO A 23 3.45 -18.34 -8.76
C PRO A 23 3.68 -18.25 -10.27
N GLU A 24 2.60 -18.06 -11.03
CA GLU A 24 2.61 -17.95 -12.50
C GLU A 24 2.74 -16.51 -13.01
N ALA A 25 2.85 -15.51 -12.12
CA ALA A 25 2.96 -14.11 -12.51
C ALA A 25 4.30 -13.84 -13.20
N LYS A 26 4.26 -13.14 -14.33
CA LYS A 26 5.43 -12.76 -15.12
C LYS A 26 5.74 -11.28 -14.94
N TYR A 27 6.86 -10.85 -15.49
CA TYR A 27 7.31 -9.45 -15.38
C TYR A 27 6.28 -8.44 -15.93
N LEU A 28 5.53 -8.79 -16.98
CA LEU A 28 4.45 -7.93 -17.52
C LEU A 28 3.31 -7.76 -16.50
N ASP A 29 2.87 -8.86 -15.88
CA ASP A 29 1.83 -8.81 -14.85
C ASP A 29 2.28 -7.95 -13.65
N ALA A 30 3.56 -8.06 -13.28
CA ALA A 30 4.16 -7.26 -12.23
C ALA A 30 4.25 -5.76 -12.61
N GLN A 31 4.55 -5.43 -13.87
CA GLN A 31 4.54 -4.05 -14.37
C GLN A 31 3.13 -3.45 -14.36
N ASP A 32 2.11 -4.21 -14.76
CA ASP A 32 0.71 -3.79 -14.71
C ASP A 32 0.28 -3.51 -13.27
N VAL A 33 0.59 -4.41 -12.34
CA VAL A 33 0.26 -4.22 -10.92
C VAL A 33 0.99 -3.00 -10.32
N ILE A 34 2.27 -2.78 -10.65
CA ILE A 34 3.00 -1.59 -10.18
C ILE A 34 2.36 -0.32 -10.72
N THR A 35 1.91 -0.33 -11.98
CA THR A 35 1.25 0.81 -12.61
C THR A 35 -0.05 1.15 -11.87
N ASP A 36 -0.88 0.15 -11.59
CA ASP A 36 -2.12 0.31 -10.85
C ASP A 36 -1.88 0.81 -9.41
N LEU A 37 -0.89 0.24 -8.72
CA LEU A 37 -0.54 0.66 -7.37
C LEU A 37 -0.02 2.10 -7.33
N LEU A 38 0.80 2.50 -8.32
CA LEU A 38 1.34 3.85 -8.41
C LEU A 38 0.24 4.87 -8.72
N ASP A 39 -0.64 4.56 -9.68
CA ASP A 39 -1.77 5.43 -9.99
C ASP A 39 -2.71 5.57 -8.78
N SER A 40 -2.97 4.48 -8.07
CA SER A 40 -3.75 4.51 -6.83
C SER A 40 -3.07 5.36 -5.75
N ALA A 41 -1.77 5.20 -5.51
CA ALA A 41 -1.01 6.01 -4.55
C ALA A 41 -1.00 7.50 -4.93
N LYS A 42 -0.90 7.81 -6.23
CA LYS A 42 -1.01 9.18 -6.77
C LYS A 42 -2.38 9.78 -6.47
N HIS A 43 -3.47 9.05 -6.73
CA HIS A 43 -4.83 9.52 -6.44
C HIS A 43 -5.04 9.79 -4.95
N ILE A 44 -4.58 8.89 -4.07
CA ILE A 44 -4.70 9.07 -2.62
C ILE A 44 -3.85 10.25 -2.16
N SER A 45 -2.67 10.47 -2.74
CA SER A 45 -1.82 11.62 -2.44
C SER A 45 -2.51 12.94 -2.79
N PHE A 46 -3.18 13.01 -3.95
CA PHE A 46 -4.00 14.17 -4.31
C PHE A 46 -5.17 14.39 -3.35
N ALA A 47 -5.88 13.32 -2.98
CA ALA A 47 -6.96 13.41 -2.01
C ALA A 47 -6.45 13.90 -0.64
N THR A 48 -5.30 13.39 -0.20
CA THR A 48 -4.63 13.80 1.05
C THR A 48 -4.22 15.26 0.97
N TRP A 49 -3.67 15.72 -0.15
CA TRP A 49 -3.29 17.11 -0.34
C TRP A 49 -4.49 18.05 -0.25
N ASN A 50 -5.63 17.67 -0.84
CA ASN A 50 -6.87 18.44 -0.80
C ASN A 50 -7.52 18.49 0.60
N CYS A 51 -7.04 17.69 1.55
CA CYS A 51 -7.44 17.79 2.96
C CYS A 51 -6.83 18.99 3.69
N PHE A 52 -5.91 19.71 3.03
CA PHE A 52 -5.26 20.91 3.56
C PHE A 52 -5.70 22.14 2.78
N ASP A 53 -5.95 23.24 3.49
CA ASP A 53 -6.16 24.56 2.85
C ASP A 53 -4.80 25.19 2.47
N SER A 54 -4.87 26.33 1.78
CA SER A 54 -3.74 27.14 1.31
C SER A 54 -2.71 27.45 2.41
N ASP A 55 -3.16 27.56 3.66
CA ASP A 55 -2.31 27.82 4.84
C ASP A 55 -1.79 26.53 5.51
N LYS A 56 -1.89 25.38 4.86
CA LYS A 56 -1.58 24.03 5.39
C LYS A 56 -2.40 23.65 6.62
N LYS A 57 -3.52 24.34 6.85
CA LYS A 57 -4.48 23.98 7.91
C LYS A 57 -5.28 22.78 7.45
N LEU A 58 -5.34 21.75 8.30
CA LEU A 58 -6.16 20.59 8.02
C LEU A 58 -7.66 20.96 8.10
N THR A 59 -8.42 20.58 7.07
CA THR A 59 -9.86 20.89 6.94
C THR A 59 -10.76 19.67 7.20
N VAL A 60 -10.16 18.50 7.39
CA VAL A 60 -10.84 17.23 7.72
C VAL A 60 -10.30 16.65 9.03
N SER A 61 -10.85 15.54 9.51
CA SER A 61 -10.36 14.86 10.73
C SER A 61 -8.92 14.34 10.55
N ASP A 62 -8.10 14.49 11.60
CA ASP A 62 -6.74 13.94 11.67
C ASP A 62 -6.72 12.43 11.40
N GLU A 63 -7.75 11.70 11.86
CA GLU A 63 -7.87 10.25 11.67
C GLU A 63 -8.02 9.89 10.18
N VAL A 64 -8.75 10.71 9.41
CA VAL A 64 -8.95 10.49 7.97
C VAL A 64 -7.63 10.68 7.24
N VAL A 65 -6.88 11.74 7.55
CA VAL A 65 -5.57 11.97 6.94
C VAL A 65 -4.57 10.91 7.33
N ALA A 66 -4.55 10.49 8.60
CA ALA A 66 -3.68 9.39 9.04
C ALA A 66 -3.98 8.09 8.28
N SER A 67 -5.26 7.79 8.02
CA SER A 67 -5.67 6.64 7.21
C SER A 67 -5.19 6.76 5.76
N LEU A 68 -5.37 7.92 5.13
CA LEU A 68 -4.93 8.13 3.73
C LEU A 68 -3.39 8.04 3.61
N VAL A 69 -2.65 8.63 4.56
CA VAL A 69 -1.18 8.54 4.60
C VAL A 69 -0.74 7.09 4.81
N TYR A 70 -1.41 6.34 5.67
CA TYR A 70 -1.16 4.91 5.86
C TYR A 70 -1.37 4.13 4.56
N GLU A 71 -2.47 4.38 3.83
CA GLU A 71 -2.73 3.72 2.56
C GLU A 71 -1.69 4.04 1.47
N VAL A 72 -1.24 5.30 1.37
CA VAL A 72 -0.14 5.68 0.47
C VAL A 72 1.10 4.87 0.80
N ARG A 73 1.47 4.82 2.08
CA ARG A 73 2.64 4.08 2.55
C ARG A 73 2.53 2.60 2.21
N SER A 74 1.40 1.95 2.52
CA SER A 74 1.21 0.53 2.25
C SER A 74 1.33 0.22 0.75
N LYS A 75 0.81 1.08 -0.13
CA LYS A 75 0.95 0.90 -1.58
C LYS A 75 2.40 1.04 -2.05
N LEU A 76 3.16 1.99 -1.51
CA LEU A 76 4.59 2.13 -1.80
C LEU A 76 5.39 0.90 -1.34
N GLU A 77 5.08 0.36 -0.16
CA GLU A 77 5.69 -0.87 0.37
C GLU A 77 5.32 -2.10 -0.50
N MET A 78 4.10 -2.17 -1.02
CA MET A 78 3.72 -3.21 -1.99
C MET A 78 4.48 -3.06 -3.31
N ILE A 79 4.63 -1.84 -3.84
CA ILE A 79 5.43 -1.58 -5.04
C ILE A 79 6.87 -2.07 -4.83
N GLU A 80 7.49 -1.74 -3.70
CA GLU A 80 8.85 -2.19 -3.37
C GLU A 80 8.99 -3.72 -3.41
N LYS A 81 7.99 -4.46 -2.93
CA LYS A 81 7.99 -5.94 -2.95
C LYS A 81 7.82 -6.52 -4.36
N ILE A 82 7.12 -5.83 -5.26
CA ILE A 82 6.84 -6.30 -6.64
C ILE A 82 7.93 -5.85 -7.63
N LEU A 83 8.59 -4.73 -7.34
CA LEU A 83 9.59 -4.10 -8.22
C LEU A 83 10.64 -5.09 -8.76
N PRO A 84 11.21 -6.01 -7.95
CA PRO A 84 12.14 -7.00 -8.47
C PRO A 84 11.54 -7.90 -9.54
N MET A 85 10.29 -8.35 -9.39
CA MET A 85 9.61 -9.19 -10.38
C MET A 85 9.32 -8.45 -11.69
N ALA A 86 9.03 -7.14 -11.62
CA ALA A 86 8.72 -6.31 -12.78
C ALA A 86 9.95 -6.00 -13.65
N PHE A 87 11.16 -6.05 -13.07
CA PHE A 87 12.41 -5.65 -13.73
C PHE A 87 13.50 -6.73 -13.74
N GLN A 88 13.29 -7.87 -13.08
CA GLN A 88 14.03 -9.09 -13.36
C GLN A 88 13.45 -9.71 -14.63
N SER A 89 13.97 -9.30 -15.79
CA SER A 89 13.87 -10.15 -16.99
C SER A 89 14.49 -11.50 -16.66
N GLU A 90 13.92 -12.60 -17.15
CA GLU A 90 14.58 -13.91 -17.11
C GLU A 90 16.03 -13.76 -17.64
N GLY A 91 17.01 -13.75 -16.74
CA GLY A 91 18.46 -13.78 -16.98
C GLY A 91 19.01 -12.98 -18.17
N VAL A 92 19.66 -11.85 -17.89
CA VAL A 92 20.90 -11.48 -18.62
C VAL A 92 22.07 -11.71 -17.69
#